data_AF-A0A838J8S3-F1
#
_entry.id   AF-A0A838J8S3-F1
#
_cell.length_a   1.000
_cell.length_b   1.000
_cell.length_c   1.000
_cell.angle_alpha   90.00
_cell.angle_beta   90.00
_cell.angle_gamma   90.00
#
_symmetry.space_group_name_H-M   'P 1'
#
loop_
_entity.id
_entity.type
_entity.pdbx_description
1 polymer ?
#
loop_
_entity_poly.entity_id
_entity_poly.type
_entity_poly.pdbx_seq_one_letter_code
_entity_poly.pdbx_strand_id
1 'polypeptide(L)'
;MSEMLRLSPPPRKLKIELSLEERTQLNTIIDLLIPSDKDFPPPSSLHLIDALLHHLLPRSGRKAPLLLSEVRLRSALKELNLSAGGNFCQASREKQQYLLHYLEKRDPAFFQSLWTLVNHSYYTSLAKRFHSQLA
;
A
#
# COMPACT_ATOMS: atom_id res chain seq x y z
N MET A 1 -47.68 12.34 14.49
CA MET A 1 -47.04 11.02 14.54
C MET A 1 -45.82 11.08 13.66
N SER A 2 -44.64 10.93 14.26
CA SER A 2 -43.34 11.16 13.64
C SER A 2 -42.85 9.87 13.00
N GLU A 3 -42.58 9.86 11.70
CA GLU A 3 -41.71 8.85 11.10
C GLU A 3 -40.53 9.53 10.41
N MET A 4 -39.43 9.56 11.17
CA MET A 4 -38.08 9.69 10.66
C MET A 4 -37.74 8.43 9.85
N LEU A 5 -37.46 8.58 8.56
CA LEU A 5 -36.59 7.63 7.85
C LEU A 5 -35.52 8.41 7.09
N ARG A 6 -34.53 8.86 7.86
CA ARG A 6 -33.19 9.14 7.37
C ARG A 6 -32.53 7.81 7.00
N LEU A 7 -32.29 7.57 5.72
CA LEU A 7 -31.21 6.69 5.26
C LEU A 7 -30.57 7.30 4.01
N SER A 8 -29.87 8.41 4.19
CA SER A 8 -28.83 8.79 3.23
C SER A 8 -27.74 7.72 3.29
N PRO A 9 -27.41 7.02 2.18
CA PRO A 9 -26.25 6.13 2.18
C PRO A 9 -25.01 6.96 2.51
N PRO A 10 -24.09 6.45 3.36
CA PRO A 10 -22.85 7.18 3.61
C PRO A 10 -22.10 7.35 2.28
N PRO A 11 -21.41 8.49 2.07
CA PRO A 11 -20.63 8.71 0.87
C PRO A 11 -19.63 7.56 0.74
N ARG A 12 -19.73 6.80 -0.36
CA ARG A 12 -18.71 5.82 -0.72
C ARG A 12 -17.40 6.58 -0.76
N LYS A 13 -16.43 6.23 0.08
CA LYS A 13 -15.07 6.78 0.00
C LYS A 13 -14.55 6.47 -1.40
N LEU A 14 -14.52 7.49 -2.27
CA LEU A 14 -14.04 7.38 -3.65
C LEU A 14 -12.51 7.34 -3.71
N LYS A 15 -11.84 7.61 -2.59
CA LYS A 15 -10.38 7.66 -2.47
C LYS A 15 -9.96 7.20 -1.07
N ILE A 16 -8.92 6.38 -1.00
CA ILE A 16 -8.23 6.10 0.25
C ILE A 16 -7.22 7.23 0.46
N GLU A 17 -7.34 7.94 1.58
CA GLU A 17 -6.44 9.03 1.94
C GLU A 17 -5.55 8.58 3.09
N LEU A 18 -4.28 8.32 2.79
CA LEU A 18 -3.25 8.08 3.79
C LEU A 18 -2.68 9.41 4.30
N SER A 19 -2.33 9.47 5.59
CA SER A 19 -1.58 10.60 6.15
C SER A 19 -0.21 10.72 5.50
N LEU A 20 0.45 11.88 5.63
CA LEU A 20 1.80 12.07 5.08
C LEU A 20 2.79 11.03 5.64
N GLU A 21 2.67 10.71 6.93
CA GLU A 21 3.48 9.69 7.60
C GLU A 21 3.19 8.29 7.05
N GLU A 22 1.92 7.90 6.94
CA GLU A 22 1.50 6.61 6.38
C GLU A 22 2.00 6.45 4.93
N ARG A 23 1.94 7.52 4.13
CA ARG A 23 2.47 7.54 2.75
C ARG A 23 3.98 7.38 2.72
N THR A 24 4.68 8.09 3.58
CA THR A 24 6.15 8.03 3.66
C THR A 24 6.59 6.62 4.06
N GLN A 25 5.94 6.04 5.06
CA GLN A 25 6.19 4.68 5.51
C GLN A 25 5.89 3.66 4.42
N LEU A 26 4.75 3.79 3.72
CA LEU A 26 4.43 2.90 2.60
C LEU A 26 5.46 3.01 1.48
N ASN A 27 5.93 4.20 1.13
CA ASN A 27 7.00 4.39 0.17
C ASN A 27 8.29 3.68 0.60
N THR A 28 8.71 3.85 1.86
CA THR A 28 9.88 3.16 2.40
C THR A 28 9.73 1.65 2.31
N ILE A 29 8.55 1.10 2.62
CA ILE A 29 8.27 -0.32 2.49
C ILE A 29 8.39 -0.75 1.02
N ILE A 30 7.79 -0.01 0.09
CA ILE A 30 7.87 -0.31 -1.35
C ILE A 30 9.33 -0.34 -1.82
N ASP A 31 10.14 0.65 -1.43
CA ASP A 31 11.56 0.72 -1.78
C ASP A 31 12.39 -0.42 -1.15
N LEU A 32 11.95 -0.96 -0.01
CA LEU A 32 12.57 -2.16 0.59
C LEU A 32 12.12 -3.45 -0.11
N LEU A 33 10.90 -3.49 -0.64
CA LEU A 33 10.35 -4.66 -1.31
C LEU A 33 10.90 -4.80 -2.73
N ILE A 34 10.96 -3.72 -3.50
CA ILE A 34 11.46 -3.78 -4.87
C ILE A 34 12.94 -3.39 -4.88
N PRO A 35 13.84 -4.31 -5.22
CA PRO A 35 15.25 -3.96 -5.40
C PRO A 35 15.36 -2.95 -6.54
N SER A 36 15.93 -1.78 -6.25
CA SER A 36 16.38 -0.85 -7.28
C SER A 36 17.79 -1.25 -7.71
N ASP A 37 17.98 -1.36 -9.01
CA ASP A 37 19.30 -1.60 -9.64
C ASP A 37 19.46 -0.60 -10.80
N LYS A 38 20.64 -0.56 -11.42
CA LYS A 38 21.00 0.38 -12.50
C LYS A 38 19.99 0.43 -13.65
N ASP A 39 19.29 -0.68 -13.90
CA ASP A 39 18.30 -0.81 -14.98
C ASP A 39 16.85 -0.54 -14.53
N PHE A 40 16.61 -0.40 -13.22
CA PHE A 40 15.28 -0.31 -12.63
C PHE A 40 15.17 0.90 -11.69
N PRO A 41 14.40 1.96 -12.05
CA PRO A 41 14.29 3.15 -11.23
C PRO A 41 13.67 2.81 -9.86
N PRO A 42 14.06 3.52 -8.79
CA PRO A 42 13.48 3.26 -7.48
C PRO A 42 11.96 3.51 -7.51
N PRO A 43 11.16 2.65 -6.87
CA PRO A 43 9.70 2.74 -6.86
C PRO A 43 9.17 4.10 -6.40
N SER A 44 9.85 4.74 -5.45
CA SER A 44 9.57 6.10 -4.99
C SER A 44 9.58 7.16 -6.10
N SER A 45 10.30 6.94 -7.21
CA SER A 45 10.31 7.84 -8.37
C SER A 45 9.10 7.71 -9.29
N LEU A 46 8.26 6.69 -9.09
CA LEU A 46 7.11 6.39 -9.95
C LEU A 46 5.76 6.77 -9.32
N HIS A 47 5.75 7.46 -8.17
CA HIS A 47 4.53 7.89 -7.46
C HIS A 47 3.48 6.77 -7.30
N LEU A 48 3.93 5.55 -7.00
CA LEU A 48 3.11 4.32 -7.08
C LEU A 48 2.01 4.24 -6.03
N ILE A 49 2.09 5.03 -4.95
CA ILE A 49 1.11 5.00 -3.86
C ILE A 49 -0.30 5.21 -4.38
N ASP A 50 -0.53 6.21 -5.23
CA ASP A 50 -1.89 6.54 -5.65
C ASP A 50 -2.50 5.43 -6.52
N ALA A 51 -1.69 4.79 -7.37
CA ALA A 51 -2.09 3.63 -8.14
C ALA A 51 -2.40 2.42 -7.22
N LEU A 52 -1.54 2.18 -6.24
CA LEU A 52 -1.69 1.10 -5.26
C LEU A 52 -2.99 1.27 -4.46
N LEU A 53 -3.23 2.48 -3.94
CA LEU A 53 -4.44 2.81 -3.20
C LEU A 53 -5.70 2.70 -4.05
N HIS A 54 -5.63 3.02 -5.35
CA HIS A 54 -6.76 2.83 -6.26
C HIS A 54 -7.16 1.35 -6.38
N HIS A 55 -6.20 0.43 -6.35
CA HIS A 55 -6.46 -1.00 -6.40
C HIS A 55 -7.07 -1.56 -5.11
N LEU A 56 -6.94 -0.85 -3.98
CA LEU A 56 -7.55 -1.23 -2.71
C LEU A 56 -9.01 -0.79 -2.59
N LEU A 57 -9.50 0.07 -3.49
CA LEU A 57 -10.89 0.49 -3.50
C LEU A 57 -11.81 -0.69 -3.89
N PRO A 58 -12.91 -0.92 -3.18
CA PRO A 58 -13.87 -1.95 -3.53
C PRO A 58 -14.47 -1.62 -4.91
N ARG A 59 -14.17 -2.45 -5.91
CA ARG A 59 -14.84 -2.35 -7.22
C ARG A 59 -16.30 -2.74 -7.05
N SER A 60 -17.20 -1.82 -7.41
CA SER A 60 -18.66 -1.99 -7.40
C SER A 60 -19.06 -3.40 -7.89
N GLY A 61 -19.66 -4.19 -6.99
CA GLY A 61 -20.23 -5.50 -7.32
C GLY A 61 -19.34 -6.72 -7.09
N ARG A 62 -18.03 -6.57 -6.78
CA ARG A 62 -17.19 -7.71 -6.38
C ARG A 62 -16.92 -7.68 -4.88
N LYS A 63 -17.46 -8.66 -4.14
CA LYS A 63 -16.94 -9.05 -2.83
C LYS A 63 -15.57 -9.70 -3.04
N ALA A 64 -14.54 -8.90 -3.33
CA ALA A 64 -13.19 -9.42 -3.32
C ALA A 64 -12.89 -9.89 -1.89
N PRO A 65 -12.30 -11.08 -1.68
CA PRO A 65 -11.75 -11.45 -0.39
C PRO A 65 -10.54 -10.54 -0.20
N LEU A 66 -10.74 -9.37 0.42
CA LEU A 66 -9.71 -8.33 0.52
C LEU A 66 -8.68 -8.74 1.59
N LEU A 67 -7.86 -9.72 1.24
CA LEU A 67 -6.64 -10.07 1.98
C LEU A 67 -5.77 -8.81 2.19
N LEU A 68 -5.87 -7.83 1.28
CA LEU A 68 -5.35 -6.49 1.44
C LEU A 68 -6.50 -5.47 1.39
N SER A 69 -6.77 -4.79 2.50
CA SER A 69 -7.79 -3.74 2.63
C SER A 69 -7.18 -2.47 3.23
N GLU A 70 -7.85 -1.31 3.07
CA GLU A 70 -7.40 -0.06 3.70
C GLU A 70 -7.17 -0.26 5.21
N VAL A 71 -8.11 -0.92 5.89
CA VAL A 71 -8.03 -1.15 7.34
C VAL A 71 -6.82 -2.00 7.69
N ARG A 72 -6.61 -3.12 6.99
CA ARG A 72 -5.45 -4.00 7.23
C ARG A 72 -4.14 -3.31 6.93
N LEU A 73 -4.08 -2.51 5.85
CA LEU A 73 -2.90 -1.74 5.49
C LEU A 73 -2.54 -0.74 6.60
N ARG A 74 -3.51 0.08 7.04
CA ARG A 74 -3.28 1.04 8.13
C ARG A 74 -2.87 0.35 9.44
N SER A 75 -3.50 -0.77 9.77
CA SER A 75 -3.13 -1.56 10.95
C SER A 75 -1.68 -2.06 10.86
N ALA A 76 -1.27 -2.60 9.71
CA ALA A 76 0.10 -3.05 9.49
C ALA A 76 1.11 -1.89 9.56
N LEU A 77 0.82 -0.74 8.95
CA LEU A 77 1.68 0.46 9.03
C LEU A 77 1.84 0.94 10.48
N LYS A 78 0.72 1.07 11.21
CA LYS A 78 0.74 1.46 12.63
C LYS A 78 1.56 0.49 13.46
N GLU A 79 1.39 -0.80 13.25
CA GLU A 79 2.14 -1.81 13.98
C GLU A 79 3.63 -1.77 13.68
N LEU A 80 4.01 -1.66 12.41
CA LEU A 80 5.42 -1.51 12.02
C LEU A 80 6.05 -0.27 12.67
N ASN A 81 5.33 0.84 12.78
CA ASN A 81 5.79 2.02 13.51
C ASN A 81 5.97 1.72 15.00
N LEU A 82 4.99 1.08 15.65
CA LEU A 82 5.09 0.70 17.07
C LEU A 82 6.28 -0.24 17.32
N SER A 83 6.44 -1.29 16.52
CA SER A 83 7.55 -2.24 16.62
C SER A 83 8.91 -1.61 16.30
N ALA A 84 8.94 -0.53 15.52
CA ALA A 84 10.15 0.24 15.26
C ALA A 84 10.56 1.18 16.40
N GLY A 85 9.68 1.44 17.37
CA GLY A 85 9.90 2.42 18.45
C GLY A 85 9.23 3.78 18.19
N GLY A 86 8.21 3.82 17.33
CA GLY A 86 7.40 5.00 17.03
C GLY A 86 7.52 5.48 15.58
N ASN A 87 8.67 5.26 14.94
CA ASN A 87 8.91 5.68 13.56
C ASN A 87 9.69 4.61 12.78
N PHE A 88 8.99 3.91 11.90
CA PHE A 88 9.58 2.87 11.04
C PHE A 88 10.63 3.44 10.07
N CYS A 89 10.37 4.61 9.48
CA CYS A 89 11.26 5.23 8.50
C CYS A 89 12.61 5.65 9.09
N GLN A 90 12.66 5.96 10.39
CA GLN A 90 13.89 6.34 11.09
C GLN A 90 14.66 5.14 11.67
N ALA A 91 14.07 3.94 11.70
CA ALA A 91 14.77 2.75 12.13
C ALA A 91 15.92 2.40 11.16
N SER A 92 16.95 1.70 11.68
CA SER A 92 18.04 1.21 10.81
C SER A 92 17.49 0.28 9.73
N ARG A 93 18.21 0.19 8.60
CA ARG A 93 17.77 -0.63 7.47
C ARG A 93 17.63 -2.11 7.86
N GLU A 94 18.54 -2.62 8.68
CA GLU A 94 18.48 -3.99 9.20
C GLU A 94 17.21 -4.20 10.04
N LYS A 95 16.86 -3.21 10.89
CA LYS A 95 15.65 -3.27 11.71
C LYS A 95 14.39 -3.20 10.86
N GLN A 96 14.36 -2.34 9.84
CA GLN A 96 13.24 -2.26 8.90
C GLN A 96 13.02 -3.60 8.18
N GLN A 97 14.09 -4.19 7.64
CA GLN A 97 14.04 -5.49 6.96
C GLN A 97 13.61 -6.62 7.92
N TYR A 98 14.15 -6.63 9.14
CA TYR A 98 13.74 -7.59 10.18
C TYR A 98 12.24 -7.50 10.49
N LEU A 99 11.71 -6.27 10.63
CA LEU A 99 10.30 -6.04 10.92
C LEU A 99 9.40 -6.45 9.74
N LEU A 100 9.83 -6.22 8.50
CA LEU A 100 9.12 -6.72 7.32
C LEU A 100 9.12 -8.25 7.24
N HIS A 101 10.25 -8.89 7.53
CA HIS A 101 10.34 -10.35 7.60
C HIS A 101 9.45 -10.94 8.71
N TYR A 102 9.38 -10.25 9.85
CA TYR A 102 8.48 -10.63 10.93
C TYR A 102 7.01 -10.50 10.51
N LEU A 103 6.65 -9.42 9.81
CA LEU A 103 5.31 -9.23 9.25
C LEU A 103 4.96 -10.33 8.25
N GLU A 104 5.89 -10.71 7.37
CA GLU A 104 5.73 -11.82 6.42
C GLU A 104 5.44 -13.14 7.14
N LYS A 105 6.21 -13.46 8.18
CA LYS A 105 6.01 -14.69 8.96
C LYS A 105 4.67 -14.72 9.69
N ARG A 106 4.26 -13.58 10.24
CA ARG A 106 3.06 -13.47 11.07
C ARG A 106 1.78 -13.47 10.24
N ASP A 107 1.77 -12.76 9.11
CA ASP A 107 0.61 -12.62 8.23
C ASP A 107 1.02 -12.80 6.75
N PRO A 108 1.35 -14.05 6.35
CA PRO A 108 1.87 -14.32 5.02
C PRO A 108 0.87 -13.98 3.92
N ALA A 109 -0.43 -14.15 4.18
CA ALA A 109 -1.47 -13.84 3.20
C ALA A 109 -1.58 -12.32 2.92
N PHE A 110 -1.50 -11.49 3.95
CA PHE A 110 -1.41 -10.04 3.80
C PHE A 110 -0.14 -9.64 3.06
N PHE A 111 1.01 -10.17 3.50
CA PHE A 111 2.31 -9.81 2.94
C PHE A 111 2.40 -10.19 1.46
N GLN A 112 1.97 -11.39 1.08
CA GLN A 112 1.91 -11.83 -0.32
C GLN A 112 0.97 -10.96 -1.16
N SER A 113 -0.16 -10.53 -0.60
CA SER A 113 -1.08 -9.62 -1.29
C SER A 113 -0.45 -8.23 -1.50
N LEU A 114 0.22 -7.70 -0.49
CA LEU A 114 0.96 -6.44 -0.57
C LEU A 114 2.08 -6.54 -1.62
N TRP A 115 2.91 -7.57 -1.53
CA TRP A 115 3.99 -7.86 -2.47
C TRP A 115 3.49 -7.94 -3.91
N THR A 116 2.45 -8.72 -4.15
CA THR A 116 1.84 -8.89 -5.48
C THR A 116 1.35 -7.55 -6.02
N LEU A 117 0.65 -6.78 -5.20
CA LEU A 117 0.10 -5.49 -5.62
C LEU A 117 1.20 -4.46 -5.91
N VAL A 118 2.23 -4.41 -5.08
CA VAL A 118 3.39 -3.54 -5.24
C VAL A 118 4.13 -3.87 -6.54
N ASN A 119 4.44 -5.14 -6.78
CA ASN A 119 5.10 -5.59 -8.01
C ASN A 119 4.26 -5.31 -9.25
N HIS A 120 2.98 -5.67 -9.22
CA HIS A 120 2.06 -5.39 -10.33
C HIS A 120 2.02 -3.89 -10.65
N SER A 121 1.90 -3.04 -9.63
CA SER A 121 1.83 -1.58 -9.80
C SER A 121 3.14 -1.00 -10.35
N TYR A 122 4.28 -1.51 -9.87
CA TYR A 122 5.61 -1.12 -10.33
C TYR A 122 5.84 -1.48 -11.78
N TYR A 123 5.72 -2.76 -12.14
CA TYR A 123 5.98 -3.22 -13.51
C TYR A 123 4.95 -2.70 -14.51
N THR A 124 3.70 -2.49 -14.11
CA THR A 124 2.70 -1.84 -14.97
C THR A 124 3.08 -0.39 -15.27
N SER A 125 3.54 0.36 -14.26
CA SER A 125 3.97 1.75 -14.44
C SER A 125 5.25 1.83 -15.28
N LEU A 126 6.18 0.91 -15.06
CA LEU A 126 7.42 0.79 -15.83
C LEU A 126 7.12 0.46 -17.29
N ALA A 127 6.25 -0.52 -17.58
CA ALA A 127 5.82 -0.82 -18.95
C ALA A 127 5.21 0.42 -19.61
N LYS A 128 4.28 1.12 -18.96
CA LYS A 128 3.68 2.34 -19.52
C LYS A 128 4.74 3.39 -19.87
N ARG A 129 5.72 3.61 -19.00
CA ARG A 129 6.81 4.56 -19.23
C ARG A 129 7.64 4.20 -20.46
N PHE A 130 8.01 2.92 -20.61
CA PHE A 130 8.75 2.46 -21.79
C PHE A 130 7.95 2.60 -23.09
N HIS A 131 6.64 2.29 -23.07
CA HIS A 131 5.79 2.47 -24.25
C HIS A 131 5.66 3.95 -24.65
N SER A 132 5.60 4.87 -23.67
CA SER A 132 5.57 6.32 -23.95
C SER A 132 6.90 6.90 -24.45
N GLN A 133 8.02 6.19 -24.29
CA GLN A 133 9.33 6.62 -24.83
C GLN A 133 9.59 6.07 -26.24
N LEU A 134 8.84 5.05 -26.66
CA LEU A 134 8.93 4.42 -27.99
C LEU A 134 7.89 4.95 -28.98
N ALA A 135 6.89 5.71 -28.51
CA ALA A 135 5.85 6.36 -29.32
C ALA A 135 6.18 7.83 -29.54
#